data_AF-A0A5C7MSQ5-F1
#
_entry.id   AF-A0A5C7MSQ5-F1
#
_cell.length_a   1.000
_cell.length_b   1.000
_cell.length_c   1.000
_cell.angle_alpha   90.00
_cell.angle_beta   90.00
_cell.angle_gamma   90.00
#
_symmetry.space_group_name_H-M   'P 1'
#
loop_
_entity.id
_entity.type
_entity.pdbx_description
1 polymer ?
#
loop_
_entity_poly.entity_id
_entity_poly.type
_entity_poly.pdbx_seq_one_letter_code
_entity_poly.pdbx_strand_id
1 'polypeptide(L)'
;MTTIVEHDAITWVLNRTRYCDDPHCSQDAAVIAATPHNDRFCTEHAATNSAAAVAADVAFTGWYRITEMHYCDHVLVAHVHAI
;
A
#
# COMPACT_ATOMS: atom_id res chain seq x y z
N MET A 1 -31.67 -10.05 2.62
CA MET A 1 -30.86 -9.45 3.71
C MET A 1 -29.51 -9.12 3.10
N THR A 2 -29.31 -7.88 2.70
CA THR A 2 -28.07 -7.42 2.05
C THR A 2 -27.15 -6.95 3.17
N THR A 3 -26.13 -7.75 3.49
CA THR A 3 -25.04 -7.30 4.36
C THR A 3 -24.30 -6.20 3.62
N ILE A 4 -24.57 -4.95 3.98
CA ILE A 4 -23.69 -3.84 3.63
C ILE A 4 -22.45 -4.04 4.48
N VAL A 5 -21.45 -4.73 3.94
CA VAL A 5 -20.12 -4.72 4.54
C VAL A 5 -19.53 -3.36 4.14
N GLU A 6 -19.71 -2.37 5.00
CA GLU A 6 -18.92 -1.14 4.93
C GLU A 6 -17.46 -1.54 5.12
N HIS A 7 -16.77 -1.79 4.01
CA HIS A 7 -15.32 -1.85 4.02
C HIS A 7 -14.88 -0.40 4.26
N ASP A 8 -14.26 -0.14 5.41
CA ASP A 8 -13.54 1.10 5.67
C ASP A 8 -12.43 1.21 4.63
N ALA A 9 -12.79 1.76 3.47
CA ALA A 9 -11.94 1.95 2.32
C ALA A 9 -11.40 3.37 2.43
N ILE A 10 -10.12 3.47 2.72
CA ILE A 10 -9.44 4.75 2.88
C ILE A 10 -8.81 5.09 1.53
N THR A 11 -9.02 6.32 1.06
CA THR A 11 -8.41 6.82 -0.17
C THR A 11 -7.12 7.55 0.14
N TRP A 12 -6.00 7.09 -0.40
CA TRP A 12 -4.70 7.73 -0.28
C TRP A 12 -4.23 8.31 -1.61
N VAL A 13 -3.64 9.49 -1.53
CA VAL A 13 -2.90 10.12 -2.63
C VAL A 13 -1.43 9.78 -2.47
N LEU A 14 -0.87 9.09 -3.47
CA LEU A 14 0.50 8.59 -3.46
C LEU A 14 1.34 9.39 -4.45
N ASN A 15 2.54 9.78 -4.02
CA ASN A 15 3.43 10.65 -4.79
C ASN A 15 4.41 9.87 -5.70
N ARG A 16 4.19 8.56 -5.89
CA ARG A 16 5.12 7.64 -6.56
C ARG A 16 4.37 6.70 -7.54
N THR A 17 5.09 5.75 -8.13
CA THR A 17 4.60 4.80 -9.15
C THR A 17 3.71 3.70 -8.58
N ARG A 18 2.83 3.07 -9.35
CA ARG A 18 1.99 1.94 -8.89
C ARG A 18 2.74 0.64 -8.51
N TYR A 19 4.06 0.63 -8.66
CA TYR A 19 4.89 -0.57 -8.50
C TYR A 19 5.43 -0.71 -7.08
N CYS A 20 5.88 -1.91 -6.77
CA CYS A 20 6.69 -2.20 -5.59
C CYS A 20 7.89 -1.24 -5.49
N ASP A 21 8.16 -0.75 -4.29
CA ASP A 21 9.30 0.14 -4.01
C ASP A 21 10.61 -0.65 -3.82
N ASP A 22 10.57 -2.00 -3.79
CA ASP A 22 11.77 -2.83 -3.74
C ASP A 22 12.60 -2.68 -5.04
N PRO A 23 13.93 -2.45 -4.96
CA PRO A 23 14.76 -2.18 -6.12
C PRO A 23 14.70 -3.28 -7.19
N HIS A 24 14.51 -2.87 -8.45
CA HIS A 24 14.37 -3.76 -9.61
C HIS A 24 13.09 -4.62 -9.63
N CYS A 25 12.12 -4.32 -8.75
CA CYS A 25 10.80 -4.94 -8.81
C CYS A 25 9.84 -4.08 -9.66
N SER A 26 9.29 -4.68 -10.73
CA SER A 26 8.28 -4.04 -11.58
C SER A 26 6.87 -4.58 -11.35
N GLN A 27 6.66 -5.36 -10.28
CA GLN A 27 5.34 -5.88 -9.93
C GLN A 27 4.46 -4.78 -9.33
N ASP A 28 3.16 -4.88 -9.56
CA ASP A 28 2.20 -4.00 -8.90
C ASP A 28 2.25 -4.15 -7.38
N ALA A 29 2.18 -3.01 -6.69
CA ALA A 29 2.06 -3.00 -5.25
C ALA A 29 0.72 -3.63 -4.81
N ALA A 30 0.78 -4.46 -3.77
CA ALA A 30 -0.39 -5.11 -3.17
C ALA A 30 -0.66 -4.60 -1.75
N VAL A 31 0.36 -4.12 -1.05
CA VAL A 31 0.26 -3.58 0.31
C VAL A 31 1.07 -2.30 0.45
N ILE A 32 0.66 -1.46 1.40
CA ILE A 32 1.33 -0.21 1.78
C ILE A 32 1.62 -0.26 3.28
N ALA A 33 2.85 0.09 3.64
CA ALA A 33 3.19 0.44 5.01
C ALA A 33 2.78 1.88 5.28
N ALA A 34 2.00 2.12 6.32
CA ALA A 34 1.70 3.48 6.77
C ALA A 34 2.93 4.09 7.46
N THR A 35 3.80 4.66 6.64
CA THR A 35 4.98 5.44 7.04
C THR A 35 4.87 6.84 6.41
N PRO A 36 5.72 7.80 6.79
CA PRO A 36 5.76 9.11 6.10
C PRO A 36 5.98 9.01 4.58
N HIS A 37 6.51 7.87 4.10
CA HIS A 37 6.76 7.61 2.69
C HIS A 37 5.70 6.75 2.02
N ASN A 38 4.79 6.12 2.78
CA ASN A 38 3.82 5.16 2.28
C ASN A 38 4.49 4.09 1.40
N ASP A 39 5.50 3.40 1.95
CA ASP A 39 6.29 2.42 1.20
C ASP A 39 5.43 1.23 0.77
N ARG A 40 5.60 0.83 -0.50
CA ARG A 40 4.71 -0.12 -1.18
C ARG A 40 5.43 -1.40 -1.52
N PHE A 41 4.75 -2.52 -1.32
CA PHE A 41 5.30 -3.84 -1.58
C PHE A 41 4.34 -4.66 -2.43
N CYS A 42 4.88 -5.39 -3.41
CA CYS A 42 4.15 -6.49 -4.02
C CYS A 42 3.99 -7.65 -3.02
N THR A 43 3.13 -8.61 -3.32
CA THR A 43 2.88 -9.77 -2.43
C THR A 43 4.14 -10.54 -2.06
N GLU A 44 5.11 -10.62 -2.97
CA GLU A 44 6.38 -11.32 -2.74
C GLU A 44 7.26 -10.55 -1.75
N HIS A 45 7.52 -9.26 -2.00
CA HIS A 45 8.36 -8.43 -1.15
C HIS A 45 7.69 -7.97 0.15
N ALA A 46 6.37 -8.11 0.26
CA ALA A 46 5.66 -7.95 1.52
C ALA A 46 6.05 -9.01 2.56
N ALA A 47 6.51 -10.18 2.10
CA ALA A 47 6.94 -11.29 2.96
C ALA A 47 8.46 -11.33 3.20
N THR A 48 9.22 -10.34 2.71
CA THR A 48 10.69 -10.31 2.83
C THR A 48 11.16 -9.40 3.97
N ASN A 49 12.47 -9.41 4.20
CA ASN A 49 13.11 -8.56 5.21
C ASN A 49 12.93 -7.05 4.94
N SER A 50 12.67 -6.65 3.68
CA SER A 50 12.42 -5.25 3.32
C SER A 50 11.18 -4.71 4.05
N ALA A 51 10.07 -5.46 4.02
CA ALA A 51 8.85 -5.11 4.74
C ALA A 51 9.05 -5.16 6.28
N ALA A 52 9.84 -6.12 6.78
CA ALA A 52 10.17 -6.21 8.20
C ALA A 52 10.97 -5.00 8.71
N ALA A 53 11.90 -4.50 7.90
CA ALA A 53 12.67 -3.29 8.23
C ALA A 53 11.76 -2.05 8.32
N VAL A 54 10.78 -1.94 7.42
CA VAL A 54 9.79 -0.85 7.46
C VAL A 54 8.88 -0.94 8.68
N ALA A 55 8.45 -2.15 9.05
CA ALA A 55 7.66 -2.35 10.28
C ALA A 55 8.42 -2.02 11.57
N ALA A 56 9.76 -1.97 11.53
CA ALA A 56 10.59 -1.60 12.67
C ALA A 56 10.78 -0.07 12.81
N ASP A 57 10.33 0.72 11.82
CA ASP A 57 10.40 2.19 11.88
C ASP A 57 9.45 2.74 12.97
N VAL A 58 9.89 3.77 13.70
CA VAL A 58 9.10 4.36 14.79
C VAL A 58 7.84 5.06 14.29
N ALA A 59 7.84 5.50 13.03
CA ALA A 59 6.74 6.18 12.37
C ALA A 59 5.81 5.20 11.65
N PHE A 60 6.07 3.89 11.71
CA PHE A 60 5.17 2.87 11.19
C PHE A 60 3.90 2.79 12.03
N THR A 61 2.75 2.98 11.39
CA THR A 61 1.44 2.96 12.08
C THR A 61 0.54 1.80 11.68
N GLY A 62 0.94 0.97 10.72
CA GLY A 62 0.15 -0.21 10.32
C GLY A 62 0.31 -0.60 8.85
N TRP A 63 -0.28 -1.75 8.52
CA TRP A 63 -0.32 -2.29 7.17
C TRP A 63 -1.68 -2.08 6.54
N TYR A 64 -1.65 -1.75 5.25
CA TYR A 64 -2.85 -1.51 4.47
C TYR A 64 -2.79 -2.30 3.16
N ARG A 65 -3.83 -3.06 2.88
CA ARG A 65 -4.00 -3.76 1.61
C ARG A 65 -4.52 -2.80 0.56
N ILE A 66 -3.90 -2.80 -0.61
CA ILE A 66 -4.42 -2.09 -1.77
C ILE A 66 -5.56 -2.91 -2.37
N THR A 67 -6.74 -2.29 -2.49
CA THR A 67 -7.91 -2.89 -3.15
C THR A 67 -8.05 -2.38 -4.58
N GLU A 68 -7.63 -1.14 -4.84
CA GLU A 68 -7.65 -0.52 -6.16
C GLU A 68 -6.56 0.55 -6.28
N MET A 69 -5.98 0.70 -7.47
CA MET A 69 -5.09 1.81 -7.82
C MET A 69 -5.45 2.35 -9.19
N HIS A 70 -5.54 3.67 -9.30
CA HIS A 70 -5.73 4.35 -10.58
C HIS A 70 -5.00 5.69 -10.60
N TYR A 71 -4.71 6.18 -11.79
CA TYR A 71 -4.17 7.53 -11.97
C TYR A 71 -5.33 8.50 -12.21
N CYS A 72 -5.40 9.54 -11.40
CA CYS A 72 -6.19 10.74 -11.64
C CYS A 72 -5.24 11.81 -12.16
N ASP A 73 -5.22 12.02 -13.49
CA ASP A 73 -4.23 12.86 -14.16
C ASP A 73 -2.80 12.32 -13.92
N HIS A 74 -1.95 13.05 -13.20
CA HIS A 74 -0.59 12.61 -12.83
C HIS A 74 -0.48 12.06 -11.40
N VAL A 75 -1.60 11.96 -10.68
CA VAL A 75 -1.64 11.56 -9.28
C VAL A 75 -2.05 10.10 -9.16
N LEU A 76 -1.24 9.29 -8.47
CA LEU A 76 -1.63 7.93 -8.13
C LEU A 76 -2.57 7.95 -6.94
N VAL A 77 -3.79 7.45 -7.13
CA VAL A 77 -4.78 7.29 -6.07
C VAL A 77 -4.90 5.81 -5.76
N ALA A 78 -4.82 5.46 -4.48
CA ALA A 78 -5.02 4.10 -3.99
C ALA A 78 -6.22 4.04 -3.05
N HIS A 79 -7.07 3.04 -3.25
CA HIS A 79 -8.02 2.60 -2.24
C HIS A 79 -7.38 1.50 -1.42
N VAL A 80 -7.39 1.68 -0.11
CA VAL A 80 -6.73 0.78 0.82
C VAL A 80 -7.64 0.37 1.97
N HIS A 81 -7.32 -0.77 2.57
CA HIS A 81 -8.01 -1.31 3.73
C HIS A 81 -6.98 -1.77 4.77
N ALA A 82 -7.16 -1.41 6.04
CA ALA A 82 -6.26 -1.85 7.10
C ALA A 82 -6.24 -3.38 7.23
N ILE A 83 -5.09 -3.97 7.57
CA ILE A 83 -4.89 -5.41 7.77
C ILE A 83 -4.62 -5.70 9.25
#